data_AF-A0A935DRM6-F1
#
_entry.id   AF-A0A935DRM6-F1
#
_cell.length_a   1.000
_cell.length_b   1.000
_cell.length_c   1.000
_cell.angle_alpha   90.00
_cell.angle_beta   90.00
_cell.angle_gamma   90.00
#
_symmetry.space_group_name_H-M   'P 1'
#
loop_
_entity.id
_entity.type
_entity.pdbx_description
1 polymer ?
#
loop_
_entity_poly.entity_id
_entity_poly.type
_entity_poly.pdbx_seq_one_letter_code
_entity_poly.pdbx_strand_id
1 'polypeptide(L)'
;MSNKSNDGKISRRDAVLGAGAIGLAAMSQSGNAQAGNAAALPSLQVMKDGKYPTQSLRQEKVNVSACQTPTMSVDVRNLKATLKINLDNVLRMIDVAQGMPAEWGPERRWGAKQDLLCFHELPLQGWQPWNRKELNMVAIDLPGPESEAIGERAKRYGCYIAFGCYSREKDWPGHVINMSVIVGPKGDIVAKQWKQKNEIGMEAAFGAPVGLLSTTVYDVLDRYVEMYGWEAVLPVARTDIGNITMTSAGRSILLYPMFAMRGCEILILSVTGGSNRVRVESAARDLNMYAVGVMNSVSFGNLGFPESTGGVDGGTVICGPHGQLRATSTHHVDIAASTIPMAEFRQNRRVPEIPIEMYLPVLQQYQPKFKKNAFLEYLPEDHFDSGDFVYKRMGWK
;
A
#
# COMPACT_ATOMS: atom_id res chain seq x y z
N MET A 1 -4.13 33.41 69.09
CA MET A 1 -3.89 34.77 69.64
C MET A 1 -3.97 35.73 68.47
N SER A 2 -5.17 36.27 68.18
CA SER A 2 -5.60 37.66 68.48
C SER A 2 -4.67 38.70 67.82
N ASN A 3 -5.09 39.65 66.99
CA ASN A 3 -6.32 40.46 66.90
C ASN A 3 -6.49 40.95 65.45
N LYS A 4 -7.68 41.02 64.83
CA LYS A 4 -8.68 42.11 64.90
C LYS A 4 -8.05 43.49 64.57
N SER A 5 -8.58 44.35 63.70
CA SER A 5 -9.96 44.53 63.17
C SER A 5 -10.01 45.75 62.23
N ASN A 6 -11.04 45.77 61.36
CA ASN A 6 -11.85 46.92 60.92
C ASN A 6 -11.17 48.07 60.12
N ASP A 7 -11.82 48.80 59.22
CA ASP A 7 -13.22 48.94 58.80
C ASP A 7 -13.22 49.74 57.48
N GLY A 8 -14.36 49.81 56.77
CA GLY A 8 -14.72 51.04 56.05
C GLY A 8 -15.08 50.90 54.58
N LYS A 9 -16.38 50.87 54.33
CA LYS A 9 -17.09 50.82 53.04
C LYS A 9 -17.07 52.14 52.22
N ILE A 10 -17.07 51.98 50.89
CA ILE A 10 -17.94 52.60 49.85
C ILE A 10 -17.99 54.14 49.72
N SER A 11 -17.70 54.66 48.50
CA SER A 11 -18.70 55.37 47.65
C SER A 11 -18.12 55.88 46.32
N ARG A 12 -18.97 55.91 45.29
CA ARG A 12 -18.77 56.34 43.90
C ARG A 12 -18.92 57.86 43.75
N ARG A 13 -18.11 58.51 42.89
CA ARG A 13 -18.53 59.33 41.71
C ARG A 13 -17.44 60.29 41.20
N ASP A 14 -17.41 60.40 39.87
CA ASP A 14 -16.98 61.52 39.00
C ASP A 14 -15.50 61.93 39.04
N ALA A 15 -14.67 61.54 38.06
CA ALA A 15 -14.50 62.14 36.72
C ALA A 15 -13.89 63.55 36.74
N VAL A 16 -12.78 63.74 36.00
CA VAL A 16 -12.39 64.90 35.15
C VAL A 16 -10.87 65.18 35.17
N LEU A 17 -10.26 65.12 33.97
CA LEU A 17 -9.03 65.80 33.45
C LEU A 17 -7.70 65.55 34.18
N GLY A 18 -6.53 65.37 33.58
CA GLY A 18 -6.00 65.64 32.25
C GLY A 18 -4.48 65.89 32.41
N ALA A 19 -3.70 65.58 31.37
CA ALA A 19 -2.28 65.91 31.16
C ALA A 19 -1.19 65.14 31.95
N GLY A 20 -0.61 64.15 31.26
CA GLY A 20 0.83 64.13 30.92
C GLY A 20 1.87 63.85 32.01
N ALA A 21 2.44 62.64 32.01
CA ALA A 21 3.90 62.43 32.04
C ALA A 21 4.23 60.96 31.77
N ILE A 22 5.29 60.76 30.99
CA ILE A 22 5.83 59.53 30.43
C ILE A 22 6.57 58.73 31.52
N GLY A 23 6.41 57.39 31.55
CA GLY A 23 7.37 56.53 32.26
C GLY A 23 6.89 55.11 32.61
N LEU A 24 7.29 54.15 31.77
CA LEU A 24 7.45 52.71 32.06
C LEU A 24 6.21 51.91 32.54
N ALA A 25 5.51 51.29 31.59
CA ALA A 25 4.78 50.05 31.84
C ALA A 25 5.24 48.99 30.82
N ALA A 26 5.79 47.91 31.35
CA ALA A 26 6.19 46.73 30.60
C ALA A 26 5.04 46.22 29.75
N MET A 27 5.22 46.23 28.42
CA MET A 27 4.35 45.52 27.50
C MET A 27 4.58 44.02 27.68
N SER A 28 3.71 43.38 28.46
CA SER A 28 3.38 41.97 28.20
C SER A 28 2.62 41.94 26.88
N GLN A 29 3.35 41.84 25.76
CA GLN A 29 2.74 41.40 24.50
C GLN A 29 2.29 39.96 24.72
N SER A 30 1.03 39.80 25.08
CA SER A 30 0.22 38.67 24.65
C SER A 30 0.30 38.65 23.12
N GLY A 31 1.28 37.92 22.60
CA GLY A 31 1.31 37.54 21.21
C GLY A 31 0.08 36.69 20.94
N ASN A 32 -0.98 37.33 20.44
CA ASN A 32 -1.96 36.66 19.61
C ASN A 32 -1.17 36.08 18.45
N ALA A 33 -0.70 34.84 18.60
CA ALA A 33 -0.36 34.01 17.48
C ALA A 33 -1.63 33.96 16.64
N GLN A 34 -1.62 34.71 15.53
CA GLN A 34 -2.60 34.55 14.48
C GLN A 34 -2.71 33.04 14.25
N ALA A 35 -3.89 32.50 14.55
CA ALA A 35 -4.29 31.18 14.08
C ALA A 35 -4.18 31.27 12.55
N GLY A 36 -3.01 30.88 12.02
CA GLY A 36 -2.80 30.77 10.60
C GLY A 36 -3.92 29.89 10.10
N ASN A 37 -4.67 30.39 9.11
CA ASN A 37 -5.76 29.67 8.45
C ASN A 37 -5.41 28.19 8.38
N ALA A 38 -6.03 27.37 9.24
CA ALA A 38 -5.89 25.94 9.14
C ALA A 38 -6.45 25.58 7.77
N ALA A 39 -5.56 25.25 6.83
CA ALA A 39 -5.97 24.85 5.49
C ALA A 39 -7.05 23.79 5.65
N ALA A 40 -8.20 23.98 4.98
CA ALA A 40 -9.31 23.06 5.09
C ALA A 40 -8.82 21.64 4.79
N LEU A 41 -9.14 20.69 5.67
CA LEU A 41 -8.74 19.29 5.48
C LEU A 41 -9.28 18.79 4.14
N PRO A 42 -8.48 18.03 3.37
CA PRO A 42 -8.96 17.43 2.14
C PRO A 42 -10.21 16.58 2.39
N SER A 43 -11.21 16.72 1.53
CA SER A 43 -12.40 15.87 1.60
C SER A 43 -12.05 14.47 1.07
N LEU A 44 -12.13 13.46 1.93
CA LEU A 44 -11.90 12.06 1.61
C LEU A 44 -13.13 11.23 1.93
N GLN A 45 -13.41 10.25 1.08
CA GLN A 45 -14.37 9.18 1.33
C GLN A 45 -13.78 8.25 2.38
N VAL A 46 -14.14 8.51 3.63
CA VAL A 46 -13.81 7.70 4.79
C VAL A 46 -15.10 7.18 5.42
N MET A 47 -14.97 6.13 6.22
CA MET A 47 -16.05 5.54 6.97
C MET A 47 -16.68 6.57 7.92
N LYS A 48 -18.01 6.55 8.03
CA LYS A 48 -18.81 7.34 8.97
C LYS A 48 -19.87 6.44 9.58
N ASP A 49 -19.90 6.33 10.90
CA ASP A 49 -20.83 5.45 11.62
C ASP A 49 -20.82 4.01 11.09
N GLY A 50 -19.63 3.46 10.83
CA GLY A 50 -19.45 2.13 10.26
C GLY A 50 -19.78 1.99 8.76
N LYS A 51 -20.28 3.04 8.12
CA LYS A 51 -20.69 3.04 6.71
C LYS A 51 -19.61 3.64 5.82
N TYR A 52 -19.38 3.03 4.67
CA TYR A 52 -18.39 3.43 3.68
C TYR A 52 -18.92 3.11 2.27
N PRO A 53 -18.44 3.78 1.21
CA PRO A 53 -18.97 3.53 -0.12
C PRO A 53 -18.59 2.14 -0.64
N THR A 54 -19.58 1.43 -1.18
CA THR A 54 -19.46 0.08 -1.75
C THR A 54 -20.20 -0.01 -3.08
N GLN A 55 -19.86 -1.00 -3.91
CA GLN A 55 -20.69 -1.44 -5.04
C GLN A 55 -21.50 -2.67 -4.65
N SER A 56 -22.65 -2.90 -5.27
CA SER A 56 -23.43 -4.12 -5.08
C SER A 56 -22.60 -5.37 -5.40
N LEU A 57 -22.69 -6.38 -4.54
CA LEU A 57 -22.01 -7.65 -4.80
C LEU A 57 -22.74 -8.40 -5.92
N ARG A 58 -22.00 -8.97 -6.88
CA ARG A 58 -22.56 -9.87 -7.90
C ARG A 58 -22.95 -11.24 -7.35
N GLN A 59 -22.39 -11.61 -6.20
CA GLN A 59 -22.56 -12.90 -5.55
C GLN A 59 -22.25 -12.80 -4.04
N GLU A 60 -22.83 -13.68 -3.24
CA GLU A 60 -22.71 -13.61 -1.78
C GLU A 60 -21.36 -14.11 -1.23
N LYS A 61 -20.77 -15.09 -1.90
CA LYS A 61 -19.51 -15.74 -1.52
C LYS A 61 -18.51 -15.58 -2.65
N VAL A 62 -17.26 -15.26 -2.34
CA VAL A 62 -16.20 -14.99 -3.33
C VAL A 62 -15.10 -16.03 -3.14
N ASN A 63 -14.70 -16.69 -4.23
CA ASN A 63 -13.56 -17.61 -4.20
C ASN A 63 -12.27 -16.85 -4.47
N VAL A 64 -11.30 -16.98 -3.57
CA VAL A 64 -10.02 -16.27 -3.60
C VAL A 64 -8.88 -17.27 -3.64
N SER A 65 -7.96 -17.07 -4.59
CA SER A 65 -6.71 -17.82 -4.70
C SER A 65 -5.51 -16.89 -4.56
N ALA A 66 -4.59 -17.23 -3.66
CA ALA A 66 -3.29 -16.59 -3.54
C ALA A 66 -2.23 -17.49 -4.20
N CYS A 67 -1.64 -16.99 -5.28
CA CYS A 67 -0.73 -17.75 -6.14
C CYS A 67 0.72 -17.53 -5.72
N GLN A 68 1.31 -18.55 -5.09
CA GLN A 68 2.72 -18.57 -4.71
C GLN A 68 3.55 -19.05 -5.90
N THR A 69 4.05 -18.10 -6.68
CA THR A 69 4.81 -18.36 -7.92
C THR A 69 6.28 -17.98 -7.80
N PRO A 70 7.15 -18.48 -8.69
CA PRO A 70 8.56 -18.08 -8.68
C PRO A 70 8.71 -16.58 -8.96
N THR A 71 9.69 -15.94 -8.32
CA THR A 71 10.16 -14.60 -8.69
C THR A 71 11.46 -14.73 -9.46
N MET A 72 11.35 -14.76 -10.77
CA MET A 72 12.50 -14.88 -11.66
C MET A 72 12.89 -13.50 -12.17
N SER A 73 14.15 -13.13 -11.95
CA SER A 73 14.70 -11.88 -12.47
C SER A 73 14.83 -11.94 -13.98
N VAL A 74 14.37 -10.90 -14.67
CA VAL A 74 14.63 -10.75 -16.11
C VAL A 74 16.10 -10.38 -16.35
N ASP A 75 16.66 -10.84 -17.47
CA ASP A 75 17.98 -10.43 -17.92
C ASP A 75 17.84 -9.29 -18.92
N VAL A 76 18.39 -8.10 -18.63
CA VAL A 76 18.33 -6.94 -19.53
C VAL A 76 18.97 -7.22 -20.90
N ARG A 77 19.90 -8.17 -20.99
CA ARG A 77 20.55 -8.60 -22.25
C ARG A 77 19.63 -9.47 -23.10
N ASN A 78 18.61 -10.07 -22.49
CA ASN A 78 17.61 -10.93 -23.14
C ASN A 78 16.20 -10.66 -22.59
N LEU A 79 15.86 -9.37 -22.46
CA LEU A 79 14.71 -8.90 -21.69
C LEU A 79 13.40 -9.49 -22.23
N LYS A 80 13.19 -9.43 -23.55
CA LYS A 80 11.95 -9.89 -24.18
C LYS A 80 11.70 -11.38 -23.91
N ALA A 81 12.72 -12.23 -24.02
CA ALA A 81 12.55 -13.66 -23.84
C ALA A 81 12.34 -14.01 -22.36
N THR A 82 13.14 -13.43 -21.46
CA THR A 82 13.03 -13.70 -20.02
C THR A 82 11.74 -13.16 -19.42
N LEU A 83 11.28 -11.97 -19.83
CA LEU A 83 9.97 -11.43 -19.46
C LEU A 83 8.83 -12.30 -19.99
N LYS A 84 8.94 -12.82 -21.23
CA LYS A 84 7.94 -13.73 -21.78
C LYS A 84 7.83 -15.02 -20.96
N ILE A 85 8.93 -15.61 -20.52
CA ILE A 85 8.92 -16.81 -19.67
C ILE A 85 8.14 -16.53 -18.37
N ASN A 86 8.37 -15.38 -17.75
CA ASN A 86 7.68 -14.98 -16.53
C ASN A 86 6.18 -14.74 -16.77
N LEU A 87 5.83 -14.04 -17.85
CA LEU A 87 4.44 -13.86 -18.26
C LEU A 87 3.75 -15.20 -18.51
N ASP A 88 4.36 -16.10 -19.27
CA ASP A 88 3.82 -17.43 -19.56
C ASP A 88 3.58 -18.21 -18.26
N ASN A 89 4.49 -18.10 -17.28
CA ASN A 89 4.31 -18.69 -15.95
C ASN A 89 3.11 -18.11 -15.19
N VAL A 90 2.93 -16.78 -15.20
CA VAL A 90 1.76 -16.13 -14.60
C VAL A 90 0.47 -16.60 -15.27
N LEU A 91 0.43 -16.61 -16.60
CA LEU A 91 -0.74 -17.05 -17.38
C LEU A 91 -1.08 -18.51 -17.11
N ARG A 92 -0.08 -19.39 -17.10
CA ARG A 92 -0.24 -20.80 -16.73
C ARG A 92 -0.78 -20.94 -15.31
N MET A 93 -0.33 -20.11 -14.38
CA MET A 93 -0.78 -20.18 -12.99
C MET A 93 -2.20 -19.66 -12.78
N ILE A 94 -2.63 -18.68 -13.57
CA ILE A 94 -4.04 -18.30 -13.65
C ILE A 94 -4.89 -19.49 -14.13
N ASP A 95 -4.46 -20.15 -15.21
CA ASP A 95 -5.16 -21.29 -15.79
C ASP A 95 -5.24 -22.48 -14.81
N VAL A 96 -4.14 -22.79 -14.11
CA VAL A 96 -4.10 -23.83 -13.06
C VAL A 96 -4.99 -23.48 -11.87
N ALA A 97 -4.94 -22.24 -11.37
CA ALA A 97 -5.79 -21.79 -10.26
C ALA A 97 -7.29 -21.89 -10.59
N GLN A 98 -7.65 -21.71 -11.86
CA GLN A 98 -9.01 -21.89 -12.36
C GLN A 98 -9.38 -23.36 -12.62
N GLY A 99 -8.46 -24.30 -12.43
CA GLY A 99 -8.64 -25.73 -12.70
C GLY A 99 -8.75 -26.06 -14.18
N MET A 100 -8.22 -25.19 -15.03
CA MET A 100 -8.31 -25.22 -16.50
C MET A 100 -6.93 -25.05 -17.16
N PRO A 101 -5.87 -25.76 -16.69
CA PRO A 101 -4.58 -25.71 -17.36
C PRO A 101 -4.72 -26.20 -18.80
N ALA A 102 -3.91 -25.65 -19.71
CA ALA A 102 -4.02 -25.91 -21.15
C ALA A 102 -3.93 -27.41 -21.50
N GLU A 103 -3.15 -28.16 -20.71
CA GLU A 103 -2.95 -29.60 -20.80
C GLU A 103 -4.25 -30.42 -20.62
N TRP A 104 -5.28 -29.83 -20.01
CA TRP A 104 -6.56 -30.48 -19.75
C TRP A 104 -7.68 -30.07 -20.71
N GLY A 105 -7.37 -29.20 -21.68
CA GLY A 105 -8.34 -28.66 -22.64
C GLY A 105 -9.19 -27.52 -22.06
N PRO A 106 -10.38 -27.25 -22.64
CA PRO A 106 -11.14 -26.03 -22.36
C PRO A 106 -12.06 -26.11 -21.13
N GLU A 107 -12.17 -27.25 -20.45
CA GLU A 107 -13.09 -27.47 -19.34
C GLU A 107 -12.39 -27.41 -17.98
N ARG A 108 -13.12 -26.96 -16.95
CA ARG A 108 -12.64 -27.03 -15.57
C ARG A 108 -12.70 -28.47 -15.08
N ARG A 109 -11.56 -29.05 -14.75
CA ARG A 109 -11.46 -30.43 -14.22
C ARG A 109 -11.09 -30.51 -12.75
N TRP A 110 -10.69 -29.40 -12.14
CA TRP A 110 -10.30 -29.35 -10.73
C TRP A 110 -10.77 -28.08 -10.04
N GLY A 111 -11.11 -28.16 -8.75
CA GLY A 111 -11.44 -27.00 -7.94
C GLY A 111 -12.68 -26.21 -8.40
N ALA A 112 -12.93 -25.10 -7.71
CA ALA A 112 -14.00 -24.16 -8.05
C ALA A 112 -13.49 -23.02 -8.94
N LYS A 113 -14.42 -22.29 -9.58
CA LYS A 113 -14.12 -20.99 -10.20
C LYS A 113 -13.49 -20.07 -9.16
N GLN A 114 -12.37 -19.44 -9.48
CA GLN A 114 -11.79 -18.39 -8.66
C GLN A 114 -12.28 -17.03 -9.15
N ASP A 115 -12.74 -16.19 -8.23
CA ASP A 115 -13.26 -14.85 -8.51
C ASP A 115 -12.21 -13.77 -8.35
N LEU A 116 -11.20 -14.01 -7.50
CA LEU A 116 -10.04 -13.17 -7.30
C LEU A 116 -8.78 -14.04 -7.24
N LEU A 117 -7.80 -13.73 -8.10
CA LEU A 117 -6.47 -14.33 -8.05
C LEU A 117 -5.46 -13.26 -7.64
N CYS A 118 -4.64 -13.55 -6.63
CA CYS A 118 -3.65 -12.63 -6.09
C CYS A 118 -2.24 -13.17 -6.33
N PHE A 119 -1.40 -12.38 -6.99
CA PHE A 119 0.03 -12.65 -7.21
C PHE A 119 0.90 -11.76 -6.32
N HIS A 120 2.18 -12.12 -6.20
CA HIS A 120 3.16 -11.40 -5.39
C HIS A 120 3.63 -10.09 -6.04
N GLU A 121 4.66 -9.45 -5.46
CA GLU A 121 5.04 -8.06 -5.78
C GLU A 121 5.67 -7.89 -7.17
N LEU A 122 6.51 -8.82 -7.63
CA LEU A 122 7.20 -8.74 -8.93
C LEU A 122 7.17 -10.06 -9.73
N PRO A 123 6.00 -10.65 -10.02
CA PRO A 123 5.86 -11.91 -10.79
C PRO A 123 6.35 -11.83 -12.23
N LEU A 124 6.38 -10.62 -12.83
CA LEU A 124 6.79 -10.44 -14.23
C LEU A 124 8.28 -10.12 -14.36
N GLN A 125 8.81 -9.22 -13.53
CA GLN A 125 10.17 -8.72 -13.69
C GLN A 125 11.19 -9.37 -12.75
N GLY A 126 10.76 -9.82 -11.58
CA GLY A 126 11.67 -10.12 -10.47
C GLY A 126 12.45 -8.89 -9.98
N TRP A 127 13.60 -9.11 -9.36
CA TRP A 127 14.42 -8.04 -8.79
C TRP A 127 15.91 -8.30 -9.03
N GLN A 128 16.63 -7.28 -9.49
CA GLN A 128 18.09 -7.21 -9.53
C GLN A 128 18.53 -5.84 -9.02
N PRO A 129 19.82 -5.66 -8.67
CA PRO A 129 20.39 -4.35 -8.40
C PRO A 129 20.58 -3.54 -9.69
N TRP A 130 19.54 -3.43 -10.52
CA TRP A 130 19.53 -2.59 -11.72
C TRP A 130 19.80 -1.14 -11.37
N ASN A 131 20.56 -0.45 -12.21
CA ASN A 131 20.58 1.01 -12.17
C ASN A 131 19.26 1.59 -12.73
N ARG A 132 19.06 2.90 -12.61
CA ARG A 132 17.88 3.62 -13.07
C ARG A 132 17.54 3.37 -14.53
N LYS A 133 18.56 3.32 -15.40
CA LYS A 133 18.39 3.10 -16.84
C LYS A 133 17.87 1.69 -17.10
N GLU A 134 18.49 0.69 -16.47
CA GLU A 134 18.06 -0.71 -16.55
C GLU A 134 16.67 -0.93 -15.98
N LEU A 135 16.38 -0.37 -14.81
CA LEU A 135 15.06 -0.45 -14.20
C LEU A 135 13.98 0.20 -15.09
N ASN A 136 14.30 1.32 -15.74
CA ASN A 136 13.40 1.93 -16.74
C ASN A 136 13.19 1.04 -17.96
N MET A 137 14.19 0.26 -18.40
CA MET A 137 14.01 -0.71 -19.50
C MET A 137 13.10 -1.87 -19.08
N VAL A 138 13.28 -2.37 -17.86
CA VAL A 138 12.59 -3.55 -17.30
C VAL A 138 11.13 -3.28 -16.93
N ALA A 139 10.80 -2.04 -16.56
CA ALA A 139 9.42 -1.65 -16.28
C ALA A 139 8.50 -1.92 -17.49
N ILE A 140 7.20 -2.04 -17.27
CA ILE A 140 6.20 -2.22 -18.33
C ILE A 140 5.24 -1.03 -18.39
N ASP A 141 4.62 -0.83 -19.54
CA ASP A 141 3.56 0.16 -19.70
C ASP A 141 2.21 -0.46 -19.30
N LEU A 142 1.31 0.35 -18.75
CA LEU A 142 0.00 -0.08 -18.28
C LEU A 142 -1.11 0.85 -18.82
N PRO A 143 -1.99 0.39 -19.73
CA PRO A 143 -2.00 -0.95 -20.35
C PRO A 143 -0.82 -1.19 -21.30
N GLY A 144 -0.54 -2.47 -21.56
CA GLY A 144 0.54 -2.96 -22.41
C GLY A 144 0.49 -4.49 -22.56
N PRO A 145 1.35 -5.11 -23.40
CA PRO A 145 1.22 -6.50 -23.82
C PRO A 145 1.09 -7.51 -22.69
N GLU A 146 1.84 -7.34 -21.60
CA GLU A 146 1.79 -8.22 -20.44
C GLU A 146 0.45 -8.11 -19.70
N SER A 147 -0.01 -6.89 -19.45
CA SER A 147 -1.29 -6.63 -18.77
C SER A 147 -2.49 -7.01 -19.63
N GLU A 148 -2.40 -6.89 -20.96
CA GLU A 148 -3.45 -7.29 -21.91
C GLU A 148 -3.57 -8.82 -21.96
N ALA A 149 -2.44 -9.55 -21.97
CA ALA A 149 -2.46 -11.01 -21.92
C ALA A 149 -3.09 -11.54 -20.61
N ILE A 150 -2.79 -10.88 -19.48
CA ILE A 150 -3.45 -11.16 -18.19
C ILE A 150 -4.94 -10.78 -18.26
N GLY A 151 -5.27 -9.65 -18.90
CA GLY A 151 -6.63 -9.19 -19.18
C GLY A 151 -7.47 -10.20 -19.94
N GLU A 152 -6.91 -10.83 -20.97
CA GLU A 152 -7.61 -11.89 -21.72
C GLU A 152 -7.94 -13.10 -20.83
N ARG A 153 -7.10 -13.43 -19.84
CA ARG A 153 -7.44 -14.47 -18.85
C ARG A 153 -8.50 -14.02 -17.85
N ALA A 154 -8.41 -12.78 -17.35
CA ALA A 154 -9.42 -12.21 -16.47
C ALA A 154 -10.80 -12.21 -17.15
N LYS A 155 -10.85 -11.83 -18.43
CA LYS A 155 -12.04 -11.86 -19.28
C LYS A 155 -12.54 -13.28 -19.54
N ARG A 156 -11.66 -14.19 -19.95
CA ARG A 156 -12.00 -15.60 -20.21
C ARG A 156 -12.69 -16.26 -19.01
N TYR A 157 -12.21 -15.98 -17.80
CA TYR A 157 -12.72 -16.60 -16.58
C TYR A 157 -13.73 -15.75 -15.82
N GLY A 158 -13.98 -14.50 -16.22
CA GLY A 158 -14.85 -13.58 -15.50
C GLY A 158 -14.40 -13.38 -14.05
N CYS A 159 -13.11 -13.13 -13.84
CA CYS A 159 -12.48 -12.97 -12.53
C CYS A 159 -11.63 -11.70 -12.45
N TYR A 160 -11.28 -11.31 -11.22
CA TYR A 160 -10.30 -10.28 -10.95
C TYR A 160 -8.91 -10.92 -10.80
N ILE A 161 -7.88 -10.23 -11.29
CA ILE A 161 -6.49 -10.65 -11.15
C ILE A 161 -5.70 -9.48 -10.59
N ALA A 162 -5.11 -9.67 -9.42
CA ALA A 162 -4.26 -8.69 -8.75
C ALA A 162 -2.80 -9.13 -8.83
N PHE A 163 -1.91 -8.28 -9.33
CA PHE A 163 -0.49 -8.57 -9.46
C PHE A 163 0.35 -7.31 -9.30
N GLY A 164 1.59 -7.46 -8.82
CA GLY A 164 2.53 -6.36 -8.78
C GLY A 164 3.44 -6.32 -10.02
N CYS A 165 3.98 -5.15 -10.34
CA CYS A 165 4.99 -4.99 -11.38
C CYS A 165 5.80 -3.70 -11.19
N TYR A 166 6.93 -3.62 -11.89
CA TYR A 166 7.51 -2.31 -12.19
C TYR A 166 6.83 -1.70 -13.40
N SER A 167 6.37 -0.46 -13.28
CA SER A 167 5.69 0.23 -14.36
C SER A 167 6.20 1.65 -14.58
N ARG A 168 6.10 2.13 -15.83
CA ARG A 168 6.29 3.53 -16.20
C ARG A 168 4.94 4.20 -16.35
N GLU A 169 4.92 5.50 -16.07
CA GLU A 169 3.77 6.36 -16.35
C GLU A 169 4.21 7.52 -17.24
N LYS A 170 3.44 7.78 -18.31
CA LYS A 170 3.79 8.78 -19.32
C LYS A 170 4.04 10.19 -18.74
N ASP A 171 3.30 10.52 -17.68
CA ASP A 171 3.33 11.84 -17.04
C ASP A 171 4.43 11.94 -15.95
N TRP A 172 5.20 10.86 -15.76
CA TRP A 172 6.30 10.74 -14.80
C TRP A 172 7.57 10.20 -15.48
N PRO A 173 8.16 10.96 -16.42
CA PRO A 173 9.32 10.49 -17.18
C PRO A 173 10.51 10.14 -16.26
N GLY A 174 11.12 8.98 -16.49
CA GLY A 174 12.26 8.48 -15.71
C GLY A 174 11.91 7.84 -14.37
N HIS A 175 10.70 8.09 -13.84
CA HIS A 175 10.19 7.40 -12.67
C HIS A 175 9.77 5.97 -13.03
N VAL A 176 10.15 5.03 -12.15
CA VAL A 176 9.64 3.66 -12.20
C VAL A 176 8.84 3.41 -10.94
N ILE A 177 7.59 3.00 -11.10
CA ILE A 177 6.65 2.79 -10.02
C ILE A 177 6.61 1.30 -9.70
N ASN A 178 6.74 0.94 -8.42
CA ASN A 178 6.30 -0.37 -7.95
C ASN A 178 4.77 -0.32 -7.84
N MET A 179 4.12 -0.91 -8.83
CA MET A 179 2.69 -0.78 -9.08
C MET A 179 1.97 -2.04 -8.62
N SER A 180 0.89 -1.88 -7.86
CA SER A 180 -0.10 -2.92 -7.66
C SER A 180 -1.23 -2.73 -8.67
N VAL A 181 -1.48 -3.74 -9.50
CA VAL A 181 -2.46 -3.69 -10.59
C VAL A 181 -3.60 -4.64 -10.30
N ILE A 182 -4.83 -4.17 -10.51
CA ILE A 182 -6.03 -5.02 -10.45
C ILE A 182 -6.67 -4.97 -11.84
N VAL A 183 -6.81 -6.13 -12.46
CA VAL A 183 -7.49 -6.35 -13.73
C VAL A 183 -8.87 -6.94 -13.47
N GLY A 184 -9.89 -6.42 -14.15
CA GLY A 184 -11.28 -6.80 -13.96
C GLY A 184 -11.76 -7.89 -14.90
N PRO A 185 -12.99 -8.40 -14.68
CA PRO A 185 -13.58 -9.50 -15.46
C PRO A 185 -13.90 -9.14 -16.92
N LYS A 186 -13.72 -7.88 -17.35
CA LYS A 186 -13.82 -7.49 -18.76
C LYS A 186 -12.46 -7.44 -19.46
N GLY A 187 -11.37 -7.70 -18.72
CA GLY A 187 -10.00 -7.65 -19.20
C GLY A 187 -9.32 -6.28 -19.10
N ASP A 188 -10.03 -5.27 -18.58
CA ASP A 188 -9.53 -3.92 -18.36
C ASP A 188 -8.84 -3.78 -16.98
N ILE A 189 -7.85 -2.89 -16.91
CA ILE A 189 -7.23 -2.50 -15.63
C ILE A 189 -8.24 -1.65 -14.86
N VAL A 190 -8.76 -2.16 -13.75
CA VAL A 190 -9.71 -1.46 -12.88
C VAL A 190 -9.02 -0.60 -11.83
N ALA A 191 -7.77 -0.90 -11.49
CA ALA A 191 -6.99 -0.08 -10.56
C ALA A 191 -5.48 -0.18 -10.82
N LYS A 192 -4.81 0.97 -10.76
CA LYS A 192 -3.35 1.12 -10.62
C LYS A 192 -3.08 1.75 -9.26
N GLN A 193 -2.51 1.01 -8.34
CA GLN A 193 -2.28 1.42 -6.95
C GLN A 193 -0.78 1.50 -6.71
N TRP A 194 -0.24 2.72 -6.70
CA TRP A 194 1.18 2.95 -6.46
C TRP A 194 1.56 2.52 -5.05
N LYS A 195 2.76 1.94 -4.89
CA LYS A 195 3.34 1.74 -3.57
C LYS A 195 3.39 3.07 -2.83
N GLN A 196 2.93 3.08 -1.58
CA GLN A 196 2.72 4.33 -0.84
C GLN A 196 4.03 4.91 -0.32
N LYS A 197 4.95 4.03 0.10
CA LYS A 197 6.29 4.41 0.57
C LYS A 197 7.29 3.27 0.38
N ASN A 198 8.56 3.63 0.24
CA ASN A 198 9.65 2.67 0.30
C ASN A 198 10.01 2.30 1.74
N GLU A 199 10.71 1.17 1.87
CA GLU A 199 11.46 0.88 3.07
C GLU A 199 12.71 1.77 3.10
N ILE A 200 13.02 2.28 4.29
CA ILE A 200 14.16 3.15 4.54
C ILE A 200 14.99 2.45 5.63
N GLY A 201 16.30 2.55 5.53
CA GLY A 201 17.20 1.91 6.49
C GLY A 201 17.42 0.43 6.18
N MET A 202 17.82 0.12 4.94
CA MET A 202 18.09 -1.25 4.50
C MET A 202 19.56 -1.67 4.67
N GLU A 203 20.40 -0.86 5.30
CA GLU A 203 21.83 -1.12 5.48
C GLU A 203 22.13 -2.44 6.19
N ALA A 204 21.30 -2.83 7.17
CA ALA A 204 21.46 -4.09 7.87
C ALA A 204 21.28 -5.31 6.95
N ALA A 205 20.50 -5.16 5.88
CA ALA A 205 20.27 -6.22 4.90
C ALA A 205 21.35 -6.28 3.81
N PHE A 206 22.03 -5.18 3.52
CA PHE A 206 22.95 -5.06 2.38
C PHE A 206 24.40 -4.70 2.75
N GLY A 207 24.69 -4.45 4.03
CA GLY A 207 26.04 -4.10 4.51
C GLY A 207 26.54 -2.71 4.10
N ALA A 208 25.69 -1.90 3.46
CA ALA A 208 25.99 -0.55 2.99
C ALA A 208 24.71 0.31 2.92
N PRO A 209 24.81 1.65 2.94
CA PRO A 209 23.68 2.53 2.66
C PRO A 209 23.11 2.23 1.27
N VAL A 210 21.94 1.61 1.23
CA VAL A 210 21.23 1.34 -0.03
C VAL A 210 19.77 1.78 0.08
N GLY A 211 19.26 2.34 -1.01
CA GLY A 211 17.89 2.79 -1.17
C GLY A 211 17.22 2.14 -2.37
N LEU A 212 15.89 2.07 -2.32
CA LEU A 212 15.09 1.58 -3.44
C LEU A 212 14.93 2.68 -4.49
N LEU A 213 15.09 2.29 -5.76
CA LEU A 213 14.96 3.21 -6.87
C LEU A 213 13.50 3.53 -7.25
N SER A 214 12.55 2.65 -6.93
CA SER A 214 11.15 2.86 -7.32
C SER A 214 10.57 4.12 -6.68
N THR A 215 9.85 4.93 -7.46
CA THR A 215 9.11 6.08 -6.96
C THR A 215 7.83 5.63 -6.27
N THR A 216 7.55 6.19 -5.10
CA THR A 216 6.32 5.96 -4.34
C THR A 216 5.47 7.21 -4.25
N VAL A 217 4.21 7.06 -3.84
CA VAL A 217 3.30 8.19 -3.63
C VAL A 217 3.93 9.24 -2.70
N TYR A 218 4.57 8.83 -1.61
CA TYR A 218 5.19 9.76 -0.66
C TYR A 218 6.40 10.50 -1.25
N ASP A 219 7.14 9.87 -2.17
CA ASP A 219 8.32 10.46 -2.81
C ASP A 219 7.95 11.59 -3.79
N VAL A 220 6.69 11.69 -4.19
CA VAL A 220 6.19 12.71 -5.13
C VAL A 220 4.84 13.31 -4.69
N LEU A 221 4.54 13.25 -3.38
CA LEU A 221 3.20 13.44 -2.82
C LEU A 221 2.50 14.71 -3.31
N ASP A 222 3.18 15.85 -3.32
CA ASP A 222 2.52 17.12 -3.66
C ASP A 222 2.08 17.15 -5.12
N ARG A 223 2.97 16.75 -6.04
CA ARG A 223 2.63 16.65 -7.46
C ARG A 223 1.63 15.52 -7.73
N TYR A 224 1.73 14.41 -7.01
CA TYR A 224 0.80 13.29 -7.11
C TYR A 224 -0.63 13.70 -6.70
N VAL A 225 -0.76 14.44 -5.59
CA VAL A 225 -2.05 14.99 -5.14
C VAL A 225 -2.59 16.01 -6.13
N GLU A 226 -1.74 16.88 -6.68
CA GLU A 226 -2.16 17.84 -7.72
C GLU A 226 -2.77 17.13 -8.94
N MET A 227 -2.16 16.03 -9.38
CA MET A 227 -2.57 15.31 -10.58
C MET A 227 -3.75 14.35 -10.36
N TYR A 228 -3.78 13.66 -9.22
CA TYR A 228 -4.70 12.53 -8.99
C TYR A 228 -5.64 12.72 -7.79
N GLY A 229 -5.44 13.78 -7.00
CA GLY A 229 -6.21 14.06 -5.79
C GLY A 229 -5.84 13.18 -4.60
N TRP A 230 -6.30 13.60 -3.42
CA TRP A 230 -6.02 12.90 -2.15
C TRP A 230 -6.62 11.48 -2.09
N GLU A 231 -7.72 11.22 -2.83
CA GLU A 231 -8.33 9.89 -2.93
C GLU A 231 -7.36 8.84 -3.46
N ALA A 232 -6.46 9.23 -4.38
CA ALA A 232 -5.51 8.34 -5.03
C ALA A 232 -4.29 8.01 -4.15
N VAL A 233 -4.08 8.73 -3.03
CA VAL A 233 -2.95 8.49 -2.11
C VAL A 233 -3.13 7.17 -1.36
N LEU A 234 -4.37 6.90 -0.95
CA LEU A 234 -4.80 5.66 -0.31
C LEU A 234 -5.98 5.08 -1.10
N PRO A 235 -5.69 4.44 -2.26
CA PRO A 235 -6.72 3.98 -3.18
C PRO A 235 -7.45 2.74 -2.64
N VAL A 236 -8.76 2.68 -2.88
CA VAL A 236 -9.60 1.51 -2.63
C VAL A 236 -10.40 1.22 -3.90
N ALA A 237 -10.12 0.11 -4.56
CA ALA A 237 -10.83 -0.31 -5.77
C ALA A 237 -12.18 -0.92 -5.38
N ARG A 238 -13.28 -0.25 -5.72
CA ARG A 238 -14.63 -0.75 -5.43
C ARG A 238 -15.09 -1.65 -6.56
N THR A 239 -15.32 -2.91 -6.26
CA THR A 239 -15.67 -3.94 -7.25
C THR A 239 -16.94 -4.67 -6.87
N ASP A 240 -17.47 -5.47 -7.80
CA ASP A 240 -18.65 -6.31 -7.58
C ASP A 240 -18.37 -7.57 -6.74
N ILE A 241 -17.12 -7.80 -6.32
CA ILE A 241 -16.74 -8.84 -5.35
C ILE A 241 -16.25 -8.28 -4.02
N GLY A 242 -16.20 -6.96 -3.87
CA GLY A 242 -15.70 -6.29 -2.67
C GLY A 242 -14.84 -5.06 -2.95
N ASN A 243 -14.52 -4.32 -1.90
CA ASN A 243 -13.55 -3.22 -1.95
C ASN A 243 -12.13 -3.78 -1.74
N ILE A 244 -11.28 -3.67 -2.76
CA ILE A 244 -9.96 -4.28 -2.80
C ILE A 244 -8.86 -3.21 -2.72
N THR A 245 -7.88 -3.44 -1.87
CA THR A 245 -6.62 -2.69 -1.86
C THR A 245 -5.47 -3.66 -1.94
N MET A 246 -4.47 -3.36 -2.76
CA MET A 246 -3.22 -4.10 -2.86
C MET A 246 -2.05 -3.16 -2.57
N THR A 247 -1.10 -3.63 -1.77
CA THR A 247 0.12 -2.88 -1.50
C THR A 247 1.29 -3.81 -1.18
N SER A 248 2.48 -3.37 -1.58
CA SER A 248 3.76 -3.94 -1.20
C SER A 248 4.46 -3.19 -0.06
N ALA A 249 3.82 -2.17 0.51
CA ALA A 249 4.32 -1.43 1.68
C ALA A 249 4.07 -2.20 2.99
N GLY A 250 4.53 -3.46 3.04
CA GLY A 250 4.20 -4.45 4.05
C GLY A 250 4.63 -4.12 5.48
N ARG A 251 5.54 -3.15 5.69
CA ARG A 251 6.06 -2.78 7.02
C ARG A 251 5.38 -1.56 7.64
N SER A 252 4.30 -1.05 7.03
CA SER A 252 3.68 0.20 7.47
C SER A 252 2.53 -0.05 8.46
N ILE A 253 2.76 0.29 9.73
CA ILE A 253 1.81 0.06 10.83
C ILE A 253 0.52 0.89 10.64
N LEU A 254 0.64 2.17 10.28
CA LEU A 254 -0.53 3.05 10.14
C LEU A 254 -1.30 2.83 8.84
N LEU A 255 -0.70 2.20 7.84
CA LEU A 255 -1.29 2.13 6.50
C LEU A 255 -2.56 1.26 6.46
N TYR A 256 -2.55 0.12 7.16
CA TYR A 256 -3.68 -0.81 7.13
C TYR A 256 -4.93 -0.26 7.82
N PRO A 257 -4.82 0.36 9.03
CA PRO A 257 -5.95 1.05 9.63
C PRO A 257 -6.51 2.15 8.72
N MET A 258 -5.67 2.90 8.01
CA MET A 258 -6.17 3.91 7.07
C MET A 258 -6.95 3.29 5.92
N PHE A 259 -6.48 2.19 5.32
CA PHE A 259 -7.24 1.49 4.29
C PHE A 259 -8.56 0.90 4.80
N ALA A 260 -8.56 0.32 6.01
CA ALA A 260 -9.79 -0.16 6.64
C ALA A 260 -10.81 0.98 6.82
N MET A 261 -10.38 2.15 7.32
CA MET A 261 -11.22 3.34 7.45
C MET A 261 -11.65 3.93 6.10
N ARG A 262 -10.89 3.73 5.03
CA ARG A 262 -11.29 4.07 3.65
C ARG A 262 -12.31 3.08 3.06
N GLY A 263 -12.62 2.01 3.80
CA GLY A 263 -13.59 1.00 3.41
C GLY A 263 -13.01 -0.19 2.66
N CYS A 264 -11.70 -0.45 2.73
CA CYS A 264 -11.10 -1.66 2.20
C CYS A 264 -11.71 -2.89 2.88
N GLU A 265 -12.14 -3.90 2.11
CA GLU A 265 -12.74 -5.15 2.60
C GLU A 265 -11.79 -6.34 2.42
N ILE A 266 -10.99 -6.32 1.35
CA ILE A 266 -9.99 -7.33 1.01
C ILE A 266 -8.64 -6.62 0.82
N LEU A 267 -7.72 -6.78 1.77
CA LEU A 267 -6.36 -6.25 1.69
C LEU A 267 -5.40 -7.31 1.12
N ILE A 268 -4.73 -7.01 0.03
CA ILE A 268 -3.70 -7.86 -0.58
C ILE A 268 -2.32 -7.28 -0.23
N LEU A 269 -1.56 -8.02 0.59
CA LEU A 269 -0.18 -7.70 0.92
C LEU A 269 0.76 -8.59 0.10
N SER A 270 1.18 -8.05 -1.04
CA SER A 270 2.19 -8.70 -1.88
C SER A 270 3.59 -8.41 -1.38
N VAL A 271 4.49 -9.37 -1.52
CA VAL A 271 5.91 -9.21 -1.19
C VAL A 271 6.79 -10.03 -2.12
N THR A 272 7.96 -9.50 -2.45
CA THR A 272 9.08 -10.25 -3.00
C THR A 272 10.18 -10.33 -1.96
N GLY A 273 10.75 -11.51 -1.72
CA GLY A 273 11.87 -11.68 -0.79
C GLY A 273 11.48 -11.83 0.68
N GLY A 274 10.45 -12.62 0.98
CA GLY A 274 10.01 -12.93 2.35
C GLY A 274 8.51 -13.14 2.46
N SER A 275 7.97 -13.20 3.69
CA SER A 275 6.54 -13.35 3.93
C SER A 275 5.96 -12.22 4.78
N ASN A 276 4.74 -11.82 4.46
CA ASN A 276 3.92 -10.91 5.27
C ASN A 276 2.89 -11.65 6.14
N ARG A 277 2.95 -12.99 6.26
CA ARG A 277 1.93 -13.81 6.94
C ARG A 277 1.49 -13.25 8.29
N VAL A 278 2.45 -13.02 9.19
CA VAL A 278 2.17 -12.51 10.55
C VAL A 278 1.40 -11.19 10.50
N ARG A 279 1.77 -10.30 9.58
CA ARG A 279 1.13 -8.99 9.44
C ARG A 279 -0.26 -9.08 8.84
N VAL A 280 -0.46 -10.00 7.90
CA VAL A 280 -1.77 -10.28 7.28
C VAL A 280 -2.73 -10.84 8.33
N GLU A 281 -2.24 -11.77 9.16
CA GLU A 281 -3.02 -12.34 10.27
C GLU A 281 -3.43 -11.26 11.29
N SER A 282 -2.48 -10.41 11.72
CA SER A 282 -2.77 -9.27 12.59
C SER A 282 -3.75 -8.29 11.94
N ALA A 283 -3.51 -7.86 10.70
CA ALA A 283 -4.36 -6.89 10.03
C ALA A 283 -5.79 -7.41 9.82
N ALA A 284 -5.97 -8.67 9.44
CA ALA A 284 -7.30 -9.26 9.27
C ALA A 284 -8.11 -9.24 10.58
N ARG A 285 -7.47 -9.65 11.68
CA ARG A 285 -8.07 -9.71 13.01
C ARG A 285 -8.33 -8.31 13.60
N ASP A 286 -7.29 -7.48 13.62
CA ASP A 286 -7.29 -6.19 14.32
C ASP A 286 -8.06 -5.10 13.58
N LEU A 287 -8.42 -5.30 12.31
CA LEU A 287 -9.16 -4.34 11.50
C LEU A 287 -10.47 -4.88 10.93
N ASN A 288 -10.83 -6.11 11.32
CA ASN A 288 -12.04 -6.82 10.88
C ASN A 288 -12.23 -6.73 9.35
N MET A 289 -11.27 -7.30 8.63
CA MET A 289 -11.27 -7.39 7.17
C MET A 289 -10.69 -8.72 6.69
N TYR A 290 -10.92 -9.06 5.42
CA TYR A 290 -10.16 -10.13 4.79
C TYR A 290 -8.79 -9.61 4.38
N ALA A 291 -7.78 -10.44 4.53
CA ALA A 291 -6.43 -10.10 4.10
C ALA A 291 -5.74 -11.30 3.44
N VAL A 292 -4.97 -11.03 2.40
CA VAL A 292 -4.27 -12.02 1.58
C VAL A 292 -2.79 -11.65 1.56
N GLY A 293 -1.95 -12.51 2.12
CA GLY A 293 -0.49 -12.41 1.99
C GLY A 293 -0.02 -13.25 0.83
N VAL A 294 0.65 -12.64 -0.15
CA VAL A 294 1.20 -13.36 -1.30
C VAL A 294 2.70 -13.17 -1.35
N MET A 295 3.44 -14.26 -1.19
CA MET A 295 4.89 -14.29 -1.37
C MET A 295 5.29 -15.07 -2.61
N ASN A 296 6.58 -14.99 -2.96
CA ASN A 296 7.17 -15.84 -3.99
C ASN A 296 7.47 -17.25 -3.48
N SER A 297 7.42 -18.22 -4.38
CA SER A 297 8.01 -19.55 -4.15
C SER A 297 9.53 -19.51 -4.30
N VAL A 298 10.17 -20.63 -4.04
CA VAL A 298 11.52 -20.91 -4.55
C VAL A 298 11.56 -20.77 -6.06
N SER A 299 12.70 -20.29 -6.54
CA SER A 299 12.90 -19.80 -7.90
C SER A 299 14.15 -20.43 -8.51
N PHE A 300 13.96 -21.59 -9.15
CA PHE A 300 15.04 -22.36 -9.76
C PHE A 300 15.70 -21.57 -10.90
N GLY A 301 17.02 -21.40 -10.83
CA GLY A 301 17.79 -20.66 -11.82
C GLY A 301 17.57 -19.15 -11.83
N ASN A 302 17.06 -18.57 -10.73
CA ASN A 302 16.91 -17.13 -10.61
C ASN A 302 18.29 -16.44 -10.70
N LEU A 303 18.44 -15.54 -11.67
CA LEU A 303 19.72 -14.87 -11.93
C LEU A 303 20.24 -14.20 -10.65
N GLY A 304 21.47 -14.50 -10.23
CA GLY A 304 22.09 -13.85 -9.08
C GLY A 304 21.53 -14.21 -7.69
N PHE A 305 20.59 -15.16 -7.58
CA PHE A 305 20.02 -15.59 -6.30
C PHE A 305 20.07 -17.10 -6.09
N PRO A 306 20.30 -17.57 -4.85
CA PRO A 306 19.97 -18.93 -4.45
C PRO A 306 18.49 -19.26 -4.68
N GLU A 307 18.18 -20.52 -4.95
CA GLU A 307 16.82 -20.97 -5.29
C GLU A 307 15.80 -20.68 -4.18
N SER A 308 16.23 -20.79 -2.92
CA SER A 308 15.40 -20.58 -1.75
C SER A 308 15.19 -19.11 -1.36
N THR A 309 15.79 -18.16 -2.07
CA THR A 309 15.71 -16.74 -1.70
C THR A 309 14.25 -16.26 -1.64
N GLY A 310 13.84 -15.87 -0.43
CA GLY A 310 12.50 -15.34 -0.15
C GLY A 310 11.39 -16.38 -0.05
N GLY A 311 11.64 -17.66 -0.35
CA GLY A 311 10.66 -18.73 -0.20
C GLY A 311 10.67 -19.31 1.21
N VAL A 312 9.51 -19.34 1.87
CA VAL A 312 9.30 -19.97 3.19
C VAL A 312 8.03 -20.81 3.22
N ASP A 313 8.01 -21.88 4.02
CA ASP A 313 6.82 -22.72 4.16
C ASP A 313 5.65 -21.93 4.75
N GLY A 314 4.49 -22.01 4.10
CA GLY A 314 3.28 -21.31 4.51
C GLY A 314 3.37 -19.80 4.52
N GLY A 315 4.28 -19.22 3.72
CA GLY A 315 4.43 -17.78 3.63
C GLY A 315 3.31 -17.07 2.84
N THR A 316 2.55 -17.80 2.02
CA THR A 316 1.34 -17.30 1.34
C THR A 316 0.09 -17.73 2.12
N VAL A 317 -0.80 -16.78 2.43
CA VAL A 317 -1.90 -16.99 3.38
C VAL A 317 -3.14 -16.17 3.01
N ILE A 318 -4.32 -16.71 3.30
CA ILE A 318 -5.61 -16.03 3.29
C ILE A 318 -6.15 -16.04 4.72
N CYS A 319 -6.45 -14.85 5.24
CA CYS A 319 -6.97 -14.63 6.58
C CYS A 319 -8.33 -13.93 6.50
N GLY A 320 -9.22 -14.29 7.41
CA GLY A 320 -10.44 -13.54 7.70
C GLY A 320 -10.38 -12.91 9.09
N PRO A 321 -11.43 -12.18 9.48
CA PRO A 321 -11.51 -11.53 10.79
C PRO A 321 -11.32 -12.45 11.99
N HIS A 322 -11.61 -13.75 11.83
CA HIS A 322 -11.53 -14.75 12.88
C HIS A 322 -10.26 -15.63 12.83
N GLY A 323 -9.31 -15.29 11.96
CA GLY A 323 -8.02 -15.98 11.85
C GLY A 323 -7.72 -16.49 10.44
N GLN A 324 -6.72 -17.37 10.36
CA GLN A 324 -6.27 -17.96 9.11
C GLN A 324 -7.33 -18.88 8.50
N LEU A 325 -7.65 -18.68 7.22
CA LEU A 325 -8.55 -19.53 6.45
C LEU A 325 -7.79 -20.58 5.64
N ARG A 326 -6.67 -20.18 5.02
CA ARG A 326 -5.80 -21.08 4.24
C ARG A 326 -4.38 -20.55 4.20
N ALA A 327 -3.39 -21.41 4.23
CA ALA A 327 -2.01 -21.09 3.86
C ALA A 327 -1.46 -22.15 2.91
N THR A 328 -0.39 -21.81 2.20
CA THR A 328 0.46 -22.81 1.56
C THR A 328 1.12 -23.68 2.63
N SER A 329 1.59 -24.87 2.28
CA SER A 329 2.31 -25.75 3.21
C SER A 329 3.75 -26.01 2.80
N THR A 330 4.20 -25.32 1.76
CA THR A 330 5.53 -25.48 1.16
C THR A 330 6.04 -24.14 0.65
N HIS A 331 7.35 -24.00 0.55
CA HIS A 331 8.05 -22.94 -0.16
C HIS A 331 8.09 -23.13 -1.68
N HIS A 332 7.66 -24.28 -2.21
CA HIS A 332 7.52 -24.52 -3.65
C HIS A 332 6.32 -23.79 -4.26
N VAL A 333 6.17 -23.87 -5.58
CA VAL A 333 5.00 -23.33 -6.27
C VAL A 333 3.74 -23.97 -5.70
N ASP A 334 2.80 -23.15 -5.22
CA ASP A 334 1.58 -23.61 -4.56
C ASP A 334 0.47 -22.54 -4.66
N ILE A 335 -0.77 -22.91 -4.35
CA ILE A 335 -1.92 -22.01 -4.33
C ILE A 335 -2.70 -22.21 -3.03
N ALA A 336 -2.80 -21.15 -2.23
CA ALA A 336 -3.75 -21.10 -1.13
C ALA A 336 -5.11 -20.62 -1.68
N ALA A 337 -6.13 -21.48 -1.63
CA ALA A 337 -7.49 -21.13 -2.05
C ALA A 337 -8.49 -21.19 -0.88
N SER A 338 -9.42 -20.24 -0.82
CA SER A 338 -10.50 -20.20 0.16
C SER A 338 -11.74 -19.48 -0.39
N THR A 339 -12.86 -19.64 0.30
CA THR A 339 -14.12 -18.94 -0.01
C THR A 339 -14.45 -17.98 1.12
N ILE A 340 -14.66 -16.71 0.79
CA ILE A 340 -15.00 -15.66 1.75
C ILE A 340 -16.48 -15.24 1.61
N PRO A 341 -17.29 -15.28 2.69
CA PRO A 341 -18.70 -14.89 2.64
C PRO A 341 -18.88 -13.36 2.69
N MET A 342 -18.68 -12.69 1.55
CA MET A 342 -18.70 -11.23 1.45
C MET A 342 -20.05 -10.58 1.82
N ALA A 343 -21.19 -11.19 1.50
CA ALA A 343 -22.49 -10.64 1.88
C ALA A 343 -22.69 -10.66 3.39
N GLU A 344 -22.41 -11.78 4.04
CA GLU A 344 -22.45 -11.92 5.51
C GLU A 344 -21.43 -10.97 6.17
N PHE A 345 -20.22 -10.89 5.61
CA PHE A 345 -19.20 -9.96 6.08
C PHE A 345 -19.73 -8.53 6.08
N ARG A 346 -20.33 -8.03 4.98
CA ARG A 346 -20.88 -6.67 4.93
C ARG A 346 -22.01 -6.41 5.93
N GLN A 347 -22.83 -7.41 6.23
CA GLN A 347 -23.90 -7.30 7.23
C GLN A 347 -23.34 -7.15 8.64
N ASN A 348 -22.27 -7.89 8.94
CA ASN A 348 -21.73 -8.03 10.29
C ASN A 348 -20.45 -7.23 10.56
N ARG A 349 -19.89 -6.59 9.53
CA ARG A 349 -18.60 -5.88 9.64
C ARG A 349 -18.71 -4.74 10.64
N ARG A 350 -17.86 -4.81 11.66
CA ARG A 350 -17.60 -3.74 12.62
C ARG A 350 -16.13 -3.41 12.56
N VAL A 351 -15.76 -2.32 11.89
CA VAL A 351 -14.37 -1.88 11.92
C VAL A 351 -14.06 -1.41 13.34
N PRO A 352 -12.89 -1.77 13.90
CA PRO A 352 -12.54 -1.37 15.25
C PRO A 352 -12.54 0.15 15.41
N GLU A 353 -13.16 0.60 16.50
CA GLU A 353 -13.26 2.01 16.87
C GLU A 353 -11.87 2.52 17.26
N ILE A 354 -11.39 3.53 16.53
CA ILE A 354 -10.12 4.19 16.82
C ILE A 354 -10.44 5.51 17.51
N PRO A 355 -10.09 5.70 18.80
CA PRO A 355 -10.32 6.95 19.52
C PRO A 355 -9.41 8.07 18.98
N ILE A 356 -9.79 8.66 17.85
CA ILE A 356 -8.94 9.49 17.01
C ILE A 356 -8.42 10.74 17.72
N GLU A 357 -9.20 11.29 18.64
CA GLU A 357 -8.86 12.45 19.46
C GLU A 357 -7.64 12.22 20.34
N MET A 358 -7.37 10.97 20.74
CA MET A 358 -6.16 10.62 21.50
C MET A 358 -4.89 10.70 20.64
N TYR A 359 -5.01 10.42 19.34
CA TYR A 359 -3.86 10.31 18.43
C TYR A 359 -3.58 11.62 17.68
N LEU A 360 -4.61 12.42 17.37
CA LEU A 360 -4.46 13.63 16.54
C LEU A 360 -3.40 14.60 17.05
N PRO A 361 -3.33 14.96 18.35
CA PRO A 361 -2.28 15.87 18.82
C PRO A 361 -0.88 15.35 18.55
N VAL A 362 -0.66 14.03 18.67
CA VAL A 362 0.63 13.39 18.40
C VAL A 362 0.92 13.41 16.91
N LEU A 363 -0.03 12.96 16.08
CA LEU A 363 0.16 12.85 14.63
C LEU A 363 0.34 14.21 13.94
N GLN A 364 -0.34 15.26 14.42
CA GLN A 364 -0.22 16.62 13.90
C GLN A 364 1.11 17.29 14.26
N GLN A 365 1.71 16.92 15.39
CA GLN A 365 2.98 17.49 15.86
C GLN A 365 4.19 16.64 15.46
N TYR A 366 4.00 15.37 15.12
CA TYR A 366 5.07 14.49 14.70
C TYR A 366 5.74 14.99 13.42
N GLN A 367 7.06 15.15 13.48
CA GLN A 367 7.86 15.56 12.33
C GLN A 367 8.76 14.40 11.89
N PRO A 368 8.45 13.69 10.79
CA PRO A 368 9.32 12.63 10.30
C PRO A 368 10.65 13.23 9.83
N LYS A 369 11.76 12.52 10.05
CA LYS A 369 13.05 12.89 9.47
C LYS A 369 13.01 12.82 7.94
N PHE A 370 12.43 11.75 7.40
CA PHE A 370 12.24 11.61 5.96
C PHE A 370 11.04 12.43 5.51
N LYS A 371 11.30 13.54 4.83
CA LYS A 371 10.26 14.41 4.29
C LYS A 371 9.77 13.90 2.93
N LYS A 372 8.48 14.10 2.66
CA LYS A 372 7.83 13.86 1.35
C LYS A 372 8.61 14.49 0.20
N ASN A 373 8.22 14.13 -1.03
CA ASN A 373 8.77 14.71 -2.26
C ASN A 373 10.26 14.42 -2.43
N ALA A 374 10.69 13.22 -2.05
CA ALA A 374 12.08 12.81 -2.19
C ALA A 374 12.57 12.87 -3.64
N PHE A 375 11.71 12.49 -4.57
CA PHE A 375 12.07 12.20 -5.96
C PHE A 375 11.49 13.20 -6.97
N LEU A 376 11.01 14.38 -6.54
CA LEU A 376 10.51 15.40 -7.47
C LEU A 376 11.63 16.09 -8.26
N GLU A 377 12.74 16.41 -7.60
CA GLU A 377 13.85 17.19 -8.18
C GLU A 377 15.04 16.31 -8.57
N TYR A 378 15.14 15.12 -7.97
CA TYR A 378 16.27 14.23 -8.14
C TYR A 378 15.82 12.77 -8.18
N LEU A 379 16.28 12.03 -9.17
CA LEU A 379 16.10 10.59 -9.27
C LEU A 379 17.45 9.91 -9.09
N PRO A 380 17.63 9.09 -8.05
CA PRO A 380 18.89 8.39 -7.86
C PRO A 380 19.21 7.47 -9.04
N GLU A 381 20.48 7.41 -9.42
CA GLU A 381 21.00 6.66 -10.56
C GLU A 381 21.11 5.17 -10.25
N ASP A 382 21.43 4.81 -9.01
CA ASP A 382 21.51 3.42 -8.54
C ASP A 382 21.15 3.29 -7.06
N HIS A 383 21.20 2.06 -6.55
CA HIS A 383 20.80 1.74 -5.18
C HIS A 383 21.71 2.39 -4.12
N PHE A 384 23.01 2.58 -4.40
CA PHE A 384 23.95 3.20 -3.47
C PHE A 384 23.74 4.70 -3.42
N ASP A 385 23.63 5.36 -4.57
CA ASP A 385 23.27 6.77 -4.66
C ASP A 385 21.91 7.05 -3.99
N SER A 386 20.93 6.16 -4.17
CA SER A 386 19.67 6.26 -3.43
C SER A 386 19.85 6.12 -1.93
N GLY A 387 20.76 5.26 -1.48
CA GLY A 387 21.09 5.09 -0.07
C GLY A 387 21.68 6.36 0.52
N ASP A 388 22.73 6.88 -0.11
CA ASP A 388 23.42 8.11 0.28
C ASP A 388 22.47 9.31 0.30
N PHE A 389 21.62 9.43 -0.71
CA PHE A 389 20.61 10.49 -0.80
C PHE A 389 19.61 10.43 0.37
N VAL A 390 19.10 9.25 0.68
CA VAL A 390 18.18 9.04 1.80
C VAL A 390 18.86 9.33 3.13
N TYR A 391 20.09 8.84 3.33
CA TYR A 391 20.88 9.09 4.54
C TYR A 391 21.12 10.57 4.78
N LYS A 392 21.52 11.30 3.73
CA LYS A 392 21.72 12.74 3.77
C LYS A 392 20.43 13.47 4.16
N ARG A 393 19.29 13.11 3.57
CA ARG A 393 17.98 13.69 3.93
C ARG A 393 17.57 13.36 5.37
N MET A 394 17.98 12.22 5.88
CA MET A 394 17.68 11.78 7.25
C MET A 394 18.61 12.38 8.31
N GLY A 395 19.73 12.98 7.90
CA GLY A 395 20.81 13.35 8.81
C GLY A 395 21.39 12.12 9.53
N TRP A 396 21.40 10.97 8.86
CA TRP A 396 22.10 9.78 9.33
C TRP A 396 23.59 9.88 8.98
N LYS A 397 24.43 9.28 9.82
CA LYS A 397 25.89 9.27 9.64
C LYS A 397 26.34 7.92 9.15
#